data_AF-A0A1C6VIT1-F1
#
_entry.id   AF-A0A1C6VIT1-F1
#
_cell.length_a   1.000
_cell.length_b   1.000
_cell.length_c   1.000
_cell.angle_alpha   90.00
_cell.angle_beta   90.00
_cell.angle_gamma   90.00
#
_symmetry.space_group_name_H-M   'P 1'
#
loop_
_entity.id
_entity.type
_entity.pdbx_description
1 polymer ?
#
loop_
_entity_poly.entity_id
_entity_poly.type
_entity_poly.pdbx_seq_one_letter_code
_entity_poly.pdbx_strand_id
1 'polypeptide(L)'
;MPSYETPEPISVTLEFGVGEVRITASDRTDTVVEVRPSDESDESDVRAAAEIRIDYANGTLQVTGPRRAFDFSKKSRSVDVSIELPSGSQLSAHLLMGGFRCAGRLGECRIKTTGDIWLERTGPLRLHTGVGHITADDILGSAEISTGSGKIQVGEIEGAAEVKNSNGDTAIDVVTGDVRVRNANGAIDIGRAGAGVDAKTSNGGIRLGEVRRGPVVLETAAGDLDIGIADGTAAWLEVNTGFGHVRNLMENATRPEETDETVEVRARTSYGDITIHRS
;
A
#
# COMPACT_ATOMS: atom_id res chain seq x y z
N MET A 1 -8.89 31.08 1.15
CA MET A 1 -9.37 29.69 1.18
C MET A 1 -10.64 29.61 0.36
N PRO A 2 -10.61 29.13 -0.89
CA PRO A 2 -11.84 28.82 -1.61
C PRO A 2 -12.62 27.71 -0.89
N SER A 3 -13.94 27.87 -0.84
CA SER A 3 -14.89 26.90 -0.31
C SER A 3 -15.97 26.66 -1.37
N TYR A 4 -16.37 25.41 -1.55
CA TYR A 4 -17.36 24.96 -2.52
C TYR A 4 -18.43 24.13 -1.82
N GLU A 5 -19.71 24.33 -2.17
CA GLU A 5 -20.77 23.44 -1.70
C GLU A 5 -20.67 22.09 -2.41
N THR A 6 -20.47 21.01 -1.64
CA THR A 6 -20.28 19.64 -2.13
C THR A 6 -21.04 18.67 -1.22
N PRO A 7 -22.38 18.60 -1.33
CA PRO A 7 -23.18 17.70 -0.48
C PRO A 7 -22.97 16.21 -0.83
N GLU A 8 -22.40 15.92 -1.99
CA GLU A 8 -22.05 14.58 -2.45
C GLU A 8 -20.52 14.42 -2.60
N PRO A 9 -19.98 13.19 -2.52
CA PRO A 9 -18.56 12.92 -2.75
C PRO A 9 -18.09 13.41 -4.12
N ILE A 10 -16.89 13.99 -4.17
CA ILE A 10 -16.32 14.60 -5.37
C ILE A 10 -15.13 13.80 -5.91
N SER A 11 -14.65 14.18 -7.10
CA SER A 11 -13.38 13.70 -7.65
C SER A 11 -12.31 14.78 -7.51
N VAL A 12 -11.20 14.49 -6.83
CA VAL A 12 -10.08 15.41 -6.66
C VAL A 12 -8.92 15.00 -7.55
N THR A 13 -8.42 15.94 -8.35
CA THR A 13 -7.22 15.78 -9.18
C THR A 13 -6.13 16.74 -8.73
N LEU A 14 -4.97 16.21 -8.32
CA LEU A 14 -3.82 16.98 -7.86
C LEU A 14 -2.63 16.79 -8.81
N GLU A 15 -2.08 17.89 -9.30
CA GLU A 15 -1.07 17.87 -10.36
C GLU A 15 -0.08 19.03 -10.18
N PHE A 16 1.03 18.79 -9.46
CA PHE A 16 2.09 19.78 -9.25
C PHE A 16 3.45 19.12 -8.99
N GLY A 17 4.49 19.92 -8.78
CA GLY A 17 5.87 19.45 -8.65
C GLY A 17 6.22 18.88 -7.28
N VAL A 18 6.43 19.76 -6.30
CA VAL A 18 6.94 19.43 -4.96
C VAL A 18 5.96 19.93 -3.90
N GLY A 19 5.68 19.12 -2.87
CA GLY A 19 4.90 19.60 -1.73
C GLY A 19 4.31 18.52 -0.83
N GLU A 20 3.65 18.94 0.23
CA GLU A 20 2.94 18.06 1.17
C GLU A 20 1.43 18.19 0.94
N VAL A 21 0.75 17.05 0.79
CA VAL A 21 -0.70 16.99 0.61
C VAL A 21 -1.36 16.43 1.87
N ARG A 22 -2.24 17.22 2.48
CA ARG A 22 -3.10 16.78 3.58
C ARG A 22 -4.55 16.74 3.10
N ILE A 23 -5.18 15.58 3.20
CA ILE A 23 -6.60 15.42 2.86
C ILE A 23 -7.34 14.93 4.10
N THR A 24 -8.44 15.59 4.44
CA THR A 24 -9.33 15.16 5.53
C THR A 24 -10.72 14.90 4.97
N ALA A 25 -11.11 13.63 4.92
CA ALA A 25 -12.42 13.19 4.50
C ALA A 25 -13.33 13.02 5.72
N SER A 26 -14.47 13.72 5.73
CA SER A 26 -15.43 13.70 6.85
C SER A 26 -16.86 13.87 6.35
N ASP A 27 -17.87 13.74 7.21
CA ASP A 27 -19.28 13.86 6.84
C ASP A 27 -19.74 15.32 6.62
N ARG A 28 -18.83 16.14 6.09
CA ARG A 28 -19.06 17.52 5.70
C ARG A 28 -19.75 17.60 4.34
N THR A 29 -20.41 18.73 4.09
CA THR A 29 -21.15 19.00 2.84
C THR A 29 -20.51 20.11 2.01
N ASP A 30 -19.29 20.47 2.33
CA ASP A 30 -18.49 21.49 1.65
C ASP A 30 -17.07 20.97 1.42
N THR A 31 -16.38 21.56 0.45
CA THR A 31 -14.98 21.30 0.17
C THR A 31 -14.20 22.58 0.38
N VAL A 32 -13.18 22.54 1.25
CA VAL A 32 -12.30 23.68 1.53
C VAL A 32 -10.90 23.33 1.07
N VAL A 33 -10.29 24.23 0.30
CA VAL A 33 -8.90 24.08 -0.16
C VAL A 33 -8.08 25.23 0.40
N GLU A 34 -6.96 24.87 1.02
CA GLU A 34 -5.94 25.81 1.48
C GLU A 34 -4.62 25.45 0.79
N VAL A 35 -3.96 26.47 0.25
CA VAL A 35 -2.65 26.35 -0.38
C VAL A 35 -1.73 27.35 0.30
N ARG A 36 -0.59 26.88 0.78
CA ARG A 36 0.45 27.70 1.42
C ARG A 36 1.81 27.33 0.86
N PRO A 37 2.77 28.27 0.83
CA PRO A 37 4.18 27.89 0.66
C PRO A 37 4.60 26.99 1.82
N SER A 38 5.49 26.02 1.56
CA SER A 38 6.04 25.22 2.66
C SER A 38 6.98 26.04 3.55
N ASP A 39 7.74 26.99 2.98
CA ASP A 39 8.48 28.01 3.70
C ASP A 39 8.09 29.43 3.22
N GLU A 40 7.46 30.22 4.10
CA GLU A 40 7.06 31.61 3.79
C GLU A 40 8.24 32.56 3.57
N SER A 41 9.44 32.19 4.04
CA SER A 41 10.67 32.96 3.83
C SER A 41 11.39 32.63 2.53
N ASP A 42 11.04 31.52 1.87
CA ASP A 42 11.57 31.16 0.55
C ASP A 42 10.69 31.75 -0.56
N GLU A 43 11.22 32.76 -1.25
CA GLU A 43 10.54 33.40 -2.40
C GLU A 43 10.11 32.40 -3.49
N SER A 44 10.82 31.27 -3.63
CA SER A 44 10.50 30.24 -4.60
C SER A 44 9.28 29.42 -4.21
N ASP A 45 9.09 29.16 -2.91
CA ASP A 45 7.90 28.50 -2.35
C ASP A 45 6.69 29.43 -2.41
N VAL A 46 6.87 30.69 -2.02
CA VAL A 46 5.81 31.72 -2.11
C VAL A 46 5.32 31.87 -3.56
N ARG A 47 6.24 31.88 -4.52
CA ARG A 47 5.89 31.93 -5.95
C ARG A 47 5.19 30.67 -6.42
N ALA A 48 5.66 29.49 -6.00
CA ALA A 48 5.06 28.21 -6.37
C ALA A 48 3.61 28.12 -5.85
N ALA A 49 3.37 28.51 -4.59
CA ALA A 49 2.05 28.57 -4.00
C ALA A 49 1.11 29.54 -4.73
N ALA A 50 1.61 30.71 -5.13
CA ALA A 50 0.84 31.70 -5.90
C ALA A 50 0.51 31.25 -7.33
N GLU A 51 1.28 30.32 -7.90
CA GLU A 51 1.05 29.74 -9.23
C GLU A 51 0.07 28.55 -9.22
N ILE A 52 -0.32 28.05 -8.04
CA ILE A 52 -1.35 27.01 -7.93
C ILE A 52 -2.70 27.56 -8.40
N ARG A 53 -3.33 26.81 -9.31
CA ARG A 53 -4.70 27.05 -9.77
C ARG A 53 -5.62 26.01 -9.17
N ILE A 54 -6.75 26.49 -8.67
CA ILE A 54 -7.80 25.66 -8.09
C ILE A 54 -9.05 25.93 -8.89
N ASP A 55 -9.54 24.90 -9.57
CA ASP A 55 -10.76 24.95 -10.38
C ASP A 55 -11.72 23.89 -9.85
N TYR A 56 -12.99 24.26 -9.63
CA TYR A 56 -14.04 23.32 -9.26
C TYR A 56 -15.20 23.44 -10.24
N ALA A 57 -15.52 22.32 -10.91
CA ALA A 57 -16.63 22.25 -11.84
C ALA A 57 -17.20 20.83 -11.88
N ASN A 58 -18.53 20.71 -11.92
CA ASN A 58 -19.24 19.45 -12.13
C ASN A 58 -18.79 18.31 -11.20
N GLY A 59 -18.62 18.58 -9.89
CA GLY A 59 -18.19 17.57 -8.92
C GLY A 59 -16.71 17.20 -9.00
N THR A 60 -15.91 17.91 -9.79
CA THR A 60 -14.46 17.69 -9.91
C THR A 60 -13.69 18.89 -9.40
N LEU A 61 -12.80 18.67 -8.43
CA LEU A 61 -11.83 19.65 -7.95
C LEU A 61 -10.48 19.38 -8.61
N GLN A 62 -9.94 20.36 -9.31
CA GLN A 62 -8.64 20.29 -9.94
C GLN A 62 -7.69 21.29 -9.28
N VAL A 63 -6.57 20.80 -8.75
CA VAL A 63 -5.48 21.61 -8.19
C VAL A 63 -4.25 21.39 -9.05
N THR A 64 -3.89 22.40 -9.84
CA THR A 64 -2.78 22.32 -10.81
C THR A 64 -1.71 23.34 -10.45
N GLY A 65 -0.45 22.92 -10.49
CA GLY A 65 0.70 23.74 -10.15
C GLY A 65 1.88 23.54 -11.09
N PRO A 66 2.97 24.32 -10.89
CA PRO A 66 4.17 24.20 -11.70
C PRO A 66 4.83 22.82 -11.52
N ARG A 67 5.17 22.18 -12.64
CA ARG A 67 5.75 20.83 -12.73
C ARG A 67 7.23 20.79 -13.07
N ARG A 68 7.94 21.92 -13.05
CA ARG A 68 9.35 21.97 -13.46
C ARG A 68 10.28 21.58 -12.31
N ALA A 69 10.75 20.33 -12.32
CA ALA A 69 11.70 19.79 -11.33
C ALA A 69 13.19 20.03 -11.65
N PHE A 70 13.56 20.38 -12.89
CA PHE A 70 14.97 20.53 -13.26
C PHE A 70 15.34 21.99 -13.49
N ASP A 71 15.67 22.66 -12.39
CA ASP A 71 16.46 23.87 -12.36
C ASP A 71 17.64 23.59 -11.43
N PHE A 72 18.88 23.77 -11.86
CA PHE A 72 20.10 23.58 -11.03
C PHE A 72 20.23 24.64 -9.91
N SER A 73 19.12 25.34 -9.61
CA SER A 73 18.97 26.35 -8.60
C SER A 73 18.52 25.70 -7.28
N LYS A 74 19.04 26.17 -6.14
CA LYS A 74 18.72 25.71 -4.76
C LYS A 74 17.26 26.00 -4.31
N LYS A 75 16.31 26.12 -5.25
CA LYS A 75 14.95 26.60 -4.99
C LYS A 75 14.02 25.41 -4.79
N SER A 76 13.48 25.31 -3.58
CA SER A 76 12.64 24.19 -3.12
C SER A 76 11.31 24.13 -3.88
N ARG A 77 10.66 25.29 -4.10
CA ARG A 77 9.36 25.42 -4.77
C ARG A 77 8.31 24.47 -4.18
N SER A 78 8.36 24.28 -2.88
CA SER A 78 7.49 23.37 -2.14
C SER A 78 6.20 24.07 -1.72
N VAL A 79 5.09 23.33 -1.78
CA VAL A 79 3.76 23.84 -1.47
C VAL A 79 3.03 22.88 -0.53
N ASP A 80 2.42 23.42 0.52
CA ASP A 80 1.52 22.69 1.39
C ASP A 80 0.08 22.86 0.89
N VAL A 81 -0.57 21.76 0.53
CA VAL A 81 -1.97 21.74 0.08
C VAL A 81 -2.81 20.98 1.11
N SER A 82 -3.76 21.67 1.73
CA SER A 82 -4.75 21.07 2.62
C SER A 82 -6.12 21.06 1.95
N ILE A 83 -6.77 19.91 1.92
CA ILE A 83 -8.11 19.74 1.35
C ILE A 83 -8.98 19.04 2.38
N GLU A 84 -10.07 19.69 2.76
CA GLU A 84 -11.11 19.07 3.57
C GLU A 84 -12.31 18.83 2.67
N LEU A 85 -12.79 17.58 2.60
CA LEU A 85 -13.81 17.17 1.63
C LEU A 85 -14.79 16.11 2.20
N PRO A 86 -15.91 15.83 1.53
CA PRO A 86 -16.85 14.79 1.94
C PRO A 86 -16.27 13.37 1.89
N SER A 87 -16.60 12.56 2.89
CA SER A 87 -16.28 11.12 2.94
C SER A 87 -16.67 10.39 1.65
N GLY A 88 -15.80 9.51 1.16
CA GLY A 88 -16.02 8.74 -0.08
C GLY A 88 -15.55 9.43 -1.36
N SER A 89 -15.00 10.64 -1.27
CA SER A 89 -14.44 11.34 -2.43
C SER A 89 -13.23 10.60 -3.00
N GLN A 90 -13.07 10.66 -4.32
CA GLN A 90 -11.99 9.99 -5.05
C GLN A 90 -10.78 10.89 -5.18
N LEU A 91 -9.59 10.29 -5.20
CA LEU A 91 -8.32 11.02 -5.32
C LEU A 91 -7.52 10.50 -6.51
N SER A 92 -7.11 11.40 -7.39
CA SER A 92 -6.13 11.17 -8.44
C SER A 92 -4.99 12.17 -8.30
N ALA A 93 -3.86 11.75 -7.76
CA ALA A 93 -2.74 12.64 -7.47
C ALA A 93 -1.48 12.25 -8.24
N HIS A 94 -0.82 13.23 -8.84
CA HIS A 94 0.43 13.06 -9.55
C HIS A 94 1.39 14.21 -9.20
N LEU A 95 2.27 13.92 -8.26
CA LEU A 95 3.35 14.80 -7.80
C LEU A 95 4.70 14.25 -8.29
N LEU A 96 5.70 15.11 -8.39
CA LEU A 96 7.07 14.66 -8.67
C LEU A 96 7.76 14.20 -7.39
N MET A 97 7.64 15.00 -6.33
CA MET A 97 8.06 14.64 -4.98
C MET A 97 7.09 15.22 -3.96
N GLY A 98 6.81 14.49 -2.89
CA GLY A 98 5.84 14.95 -1.90
C GLY A 98 5.16 13.85 -1.14
N GLY A 99 4.86 14.13 0.13
CA GLY A 99 4.14 13.23 1.00
C GLY A 99 2.63 13.41 0.91
N PHE A 100 1.92 12.35 1.28
CA PHE A 100 0.46 12.33 1.39
C PHE A 100 0.07 11.91 2.79
N ARG A 101 -0.79 12.70 3.43
CA ARG A 101 -1.47 12.35 4.67
C ARG A 101 -2.97 12.47 4.46
N CYS A 102 -3.64 11.32 4.32
CA CYS A 102 -5.08 11.28 4.10
C CYS A 102 -5.78 10.66 5.32
N ALA A 103 -6.55 11.49 6.04
CA ALA A 103 -7.37 11.07 7.17
C ALA A 103 -8.83 10.90 6.74
N GLY A 104 -9.53 9.98 7.40
CA GLY A 104 -10.91 9.62 7.11
C GLY A 104 -11.07 8.69 5.90
N ARG A 105 -12.32 8.47 5.49
CA ARG A 105 -12.69 7.51 4.44
C ARG A 105 -12.65 8.16 3.06
N LEU A 106 -11.65 7.83 2.27
CA LEU A 106 -11.62 8.14 0.84
C LEU A 106 -12.24 7.02 0.00
N GLY A 107 -12.68 7.38 -1.21
CA GLY A 107 -13.07 6.43 -2.26
C GLY A 107 -11.84 5.81 -2.93
N GLU A 108 -11.91 5.61 -4.25
CA GLU A 108 -10.75 5.15 -5.03
C GLU A 108 -9.62 6.18 -4.98
N CYS A 109 -8.40 5.70 -4.71
CA CYS A 109 -7.19 6.50 -4.68
C CYS A 109 -6.20 6.03 -5.74
N ARG A 110 -5.76 6.95 -6.60
CA ARG A 110 -4.66 6.77 -7.55
C ARG A 110 -3.59 7.79 -7.25
N ILE A 111 -2.46 7.36 -6.71
CA ILE A 111 -1.40 8.27 -6.28
C ILE A 111 -0.08 7.88 -6.94
N LYS A 112 0.55 8.87 -7.57
CA LYS A 112 1.89 8.78 -8.13
C LYS A 112 2.76 9.89 -7.57
N THR A 113 3.79 9.54 -6.81
CA THR A 113 4.69 10.52 -6.17
C THR A 113 6.06 9.92 -5.86
N THR A 114 6.93 10.68 -5.24
CA THR A 114 8.10 10.17 -4.50
C THR A 114 8.04 10.83 -3.13
N GLY A 115 7.82 10.05 -2.08
CA GLY A 115 7.61 10.54 -0.73
C GLY A 115 6.82 9.55 0.12
N ASP A 116 6.67 9.89 1.39
CA ASP A 116 5.93 9.09 2.37
C ASP A 116 4.42 9.24 2.18
N ILE A 117 3.68 8.15 2.38
CA ILE A 117 2.25 8.09 2.12
C ILE A 117 1.59 7.42 3.30
N TRP A 118 0.67 8.13 3.94
CA TRP A 118 -0.19 7.60 4.98
C TRP A 118 -1.65 7.79 4.57
N LEU A 119 -2.39 6.68 4.51
CA LEU A 119 -3.83 6.64 4.23
C LEU A 119 -4.51 5.94 5.40
N GLU A 120 -5.45 6.61 6.06
CA GLU A 120 -6.26 5.96 7.09
C GLU A 120 -7.18 4.91 6.44
N ARG A 121 -8.14 5.35 5.61
CA ARG A 121 -9.10 4.45 4.96
C ARG A 121 -9.34 4.87 3.52
N THR A 122 -9.28 3.90 2.61
CA THR A 122 -9.51 4.14 1.18
C THR A 122 -10.31 3.00 0.58
N GLY A 123 -11.02 3.27 -0.51
CA GLY A 123 -11.52 2.23 -1.42
C GLY A 123 -10.39 1.55 -2.19
N PRO A 124 -10.58 1.18 -3.46
CA PRO A 124 -9.52 0.62 -4.28
C PRO A 124 -8.30 1.55 -4.36
N LEU A 125 -7.11 1.00 -4.17
CA LEU A 125 -5.86 1.77 -4.12
C LEU A 125 -4.96 1.38 -5.30
N ARG A 126 -4.51 2.38 -6.06
CA ARG A 126 -3.35 2.25 -6.96
C ARG A 126 -2.28 3.24 -6.57
N LEU A 127 -1.12 2.71 -6.22
CA LEU A 127 -0.03 3.48 -5.65
C LEU A 127 1.27 3.20 -6.40
N HIS A 128 1.90 4.25 -6.89
CA HIS A 128 3.25 4.19 -7.44
C HIS A 128 4.13 5.23 -6.76
N THR A 129 5.13 4.78 -6.01
CA THR A 129 6.13 5.67 -5.41
C THR A 129 7.56 5.26 -5.74
N GLY A 130 8.45 6.23 -5.94
CA GLY A 130 9.85 5.95 -6.16
C GLY A 130 10.56 5.52 -4.88
N VAL A 131 10.45 6.36 -3.85
CA VAL A 131 11.05 6.20 -2.53
C VAL A 131 10.06 6.74 -1.50
N GLY A 132 9.85 6.02 -0.40
CA GLY A 132 9.06 6.48 0.73
C GLY A 132 8.38 5.35 1.50
N HIS A 133 8.04 5.60 2.76
CA HIS A 133 7.25 4.68 3.57
C HIS A 133 5.78 4.80 3.17
N ILE A 134 5.17 3.66 2.87
CA ILE A 134 3.74 3.54 2.61
C ILE A 134 3.07 2.91 3.83
N THR A 135 2.07 3.58 4.37
CA THR A 135 1.17 3.06 5.39
C THR A 135 -0.27 3.24 4.92
N ALA A 136 -1.04 2.16 4.90
CA ALA A 136 -2.48 2.20 4.65
C ALA A 136 -3.19 1.36 5.71
N ASP A 137 -4.07 1.95 6.51
CA ASP A 137 -4.68 1.21 7.63
C ASP A 137 -5.77 0.27 7.10
N ASP A 138 -6.78 0.77 6.38
CA ASP A 138 -7.80 -0.07 5.72
C ASP A 138 -7.98 0.25 4.22
N ILE A 139 -8.06 -0.81 3.41
CA ILE A 139 -8.34 -0.76 1.97
C ILE A 139 -9.62 -1.56 1.67
N LEU A 140 -10.71 -0.83 1.44
CA LEU A 140 -12.03 -1.34 1.09
C LEU A 140 -12.09 -1.66 -0.42
N GLY A 141 -11.34 -2.69 -0.83
CA GLY A 141 -11.26 -3.13 -2.21
C GLY A 141 -9.89 -3.72 -2.55
N SER A 142 -9.53 -3.67 -3.84
CA SER A 142 -8.23 -4.16 -4.31
C SER A 142 -7.11 -3.13 -4.12
N ALA A 143 -5.91 -3.61 -3.81
CA ALA A 143 -4.70 -2.80 -3.70
C ALA A 143 -3.66 -3.17 -4.77
N GLU A 144 -3.17 -2.18 -5.50
CA GLU A 144 -2.02 -2.29 -6.41
C GLU A 144 -0.94 -1.31 -5.95
N ILE A 145 0.12 -1.80 -5.32
CA ILE A 145 1.18 -0.97 -4.72
C ILE A 145 2.52 -1.31 -5.36
N SER A 146 3.19 -0.30 -5.91
CA SER A 146 4.53 -0.42 -6.48
C SER A 146 5.45 0.63 -5.86
N THR A 147 6.54 0.18 -5.25
CA THR A 147 7.59 1.06 -4.72
C THR A 147 9.00 0.65 -5.16
N GLY A 148 9.86 1.64 -5.40
CA GLY A 148 11.28 1.42 -5.66
C GLY A 148 12.09 1.24 -4.37
N SER A 149 11.72 1.90 -3.29
CA SER A 149 12.38 1.76 -2.00
C SER A 149 11.50 2.28 -0.87
N GLY A 150 11.48 1.57 0.25
CA GLY A 150 10.75 1.95 1.46
C GLY A 150 10.01 0.77 2.07
N LYS A 151 9.60 0.96 3.32
CA LYS A 151 8.74 -0.01 4.02
C LYS A 151 7.31 0.13 3.50
N ILE A 152 6.60 -0.99 3.41
CA ILE A 152 5.16 -1.02 3.16
C ILE A 152 4.49 -1.64 4.39
N GLN A 153 3.51 -0.96 4.95
CA GLN A 153 2.66 -1.46 6.02
C GLN A 153 1.21 -1.29 5.60
N VAL A 154 0.47 -2.39 5.47
CA VAL A 154 -0.95 -2.35 5.19
C VAL A 154 -1.68 -3.13 6.28
N GLY A 155 -2.73 -2.55 6.87
CA GLY A 155 -3.56 -3.25 7.86
C GLY A 155 -4.47 -4.27 7.19
N GLU A 156 -5.69 -3.87 6.84
CA GLU A 156 -6.69 -4.75 6.24
C GLU A 156 -6.96 -4.44 4.76
N ILE A 157 -7.06 -5.49 3.94
CA ILE A 157 -7.45 -5.43 2.53
C ILE A 157 -8.65 -6.36 2.29
N GLU A 158 -9.80 -5.78 1.95
CA GLU A 158 -11.05 -6.52 1.66
C GLU A 158 -11.06 -7.19 0.27
N GLY A 159 -10.10 -6.88 -0.59
CA GLY A 159 -9.99 -7.44 -1.94
C GLY A 159 -8.67 -8.17 -2.20
N ALA A 160 -8.28 -8.23 -3.47
CA ALA A 160 -6.99 -8.77 -3.88
C ALA A 160 -5.87 -7.72 -3.71
N ALA A 161 -4.65 -8.19 -3.42
CA ALA A 161 -3.49 -7.34 -3.23
C ALA A 161 -2.36 -7.73 -4.21
N GLU A 162 -1.87 -6.76 -4.97
CA GLU A 162 -0.63 -6.87 -5.74
C GLU A 162 0.39 -5.85 -5.24
N VAL A 163 1.48 -6.35 -4.65
CA VAL A 163 2.54 -5.50 -4.08
C VAL A 163 3.87 -5.82 -4.75
N LYS A 164 4.56 -4.77 -5.21
CA LYS A 164 5.91 -4.85 -5.76
C LYS A 164 6.82 -3.89 -5.01
N ASN A 165 7.85 -4.41 -4.37
CA ASN A 165 8.84 -3.60 -3.69
C ASN A 165 10.25 -3.99 -4.13
N SER A 166 11.05 -3.04 -4.61
CA SER A 166 12.44 -3.37 -4.92
C SER A 166 13.29 -3.45 -3.65
N ASN A 167 13.08 -2.56 -2.68
CA ASN A 167 13.90 -2.51 -1.46
C ASN A 167 13.06 -2.09 -0.25
N GLY A 168 12.99 -2.96 0.76
CA GLY A 168 12.32 -2.71 2.02
C GLY A 168 11.32 -3.81 2.36
N ASP A 169 10.95 -3.85 3.63
CA ASP A 169 10.03 -4.87 4.13
C ASP A 169 8.60 -4.56 3.73
N THR A 170 7.81 -5.61 3.53
CA THR A 170 6.39 -5.52 3.23
C THR A 170 5.63 -6.29 4.29
N ALA A 171 4.83 -5.58 5.07
CA ALA A 171 3.93 -6.15 6.07
C ALA A 171 2.49 -5.89 5.65
N ILE A 172 1.68 -6.95 5.61
CA ILE A 172 0.25 -6.88 5.38
C ILE A 172 -0.45 -7.68 6.48
N ASP A 173 -1.27 -7.04 7.31
CA ASP A 173 -1.84 -7.72 8.47
C ASP A 173 -2.94 -8.71 8.06
N VAL A 174 -3.92 -8.28 7.26
CA VAL A 174 -5.04 -9.11 6.80
C VAL A 174 -5.36 -8.86 5.34
N VAL A 175 -5.49 -9.93 4.55
CA VAL A 175 -6.07 -9.88 3.20
C VAL A 175 -7.11 -10.95 3.05
N THR A 176 -8.30 -10.57 2.57
CA THR A 176 -9.42 -11.51 2.38
C THR A 176 -9.43 -12.15 0.99
N GLY A 177 -8.88 -11.47 -0.02
CA GLY A 177 -8.71 -11.98 -1.38
C GLY A 177 -7.32 -12.57 -1.67
N ASP A 178 -7.00 -12.77 -2.94
CA ASP A 178 -5.70 -13.29 -3.37
C ASP A 178 -4.58 -12.27 -3.16
N VAL A 179 -3.43 -12.74 -2.67
CA VAL A 179 -2.25 -11.92 -2.39
C VAL A 179 -1.11 -12.28 -3.31
N ARG A 180 -0.53 -11.28 -3.98
CA ARG A 180 0.69 -11.41 -4.75
C ARG A 180 1.71 -10.37 -4.32
N VAL A 181 2.81 -10.81 -3.72
CA VAL A 181 3.89 -9.93 -3.27
C VAL A 181 5.19 -10.31 -3.97
N ARG A 182 5.86 -9.32 -4.56
CA ARG A 182 7.20 -9.48 -5.14
C ARG A 182 8.15 -8.46 -4.55
N ASN A 183 9.06 -8.96 -3.73
CA ASN A 183 10.17 -8.18 -3.20
C ASN A 183 11.46 -8.54 -3.94
N ALA A 184 12.35 -7.58 -4.17
CA ALA A 184 13.72 -7.92 -4.54
C ALA A 184 14.58 -8.07 -3.27
N ASN A 185 14.57 -7.06 -2.39
CA ASN A 185 15.26 -7.09 -1.12
C ASN A 185 14.33 -6.64 0.01
N GLY A 186 14.14 -7.47 1.03
CA GLY A 186 13.28 -7.21 2.17
C GLY A 186 12.46 -8.42 2.54
N ALA A 187 12.07 -8.49 3.82
CA ALA A 187 11.17 -9.51 4.32
C ALA A 187 9.73 -9.25 3.86
N ILE A 188 8.95 -10.32 3.77
CA ILE A 188 7.51 -10.28 3.54
C ILE A 188 6.85 -10.88 4.77
N ASP A 189 5.99 -10.13 5.44
CA ASP A 189 5.11 -10.63 6.51
C ASP A 189 3.66 -10.46 6.07
N ILE A 190 2.93 -11.56 6.00
CA ILE A 190 1.49 -11.59 5.75
C ILE A 190 0.87 -12.20 6.99
N GLY A 191 0.12 -11.42 7.77
CA GLY A 191 -0.49 -11.88 9.02
C GLY A 191 -1.53 -12.97 8.76
N ARG A 192 -2.57 -12.66 7.97
CA ARG A 192 -3.65 -13.59 7.64
C ARG A 192 -4.07 -13.47 6.18
N ALA A 193 -4.12 -14.61 5.48
CA ALA A 193 -4.59 -14.72 4.10
C ALA A 193 -5.90 -15.53 4.01
N GLY A 194 -6.94 -14.91 3.46
CA GLY A 194 -8.26 -15.52 3.25
C GLY A 194 -8.40 -16.32 1.94
N ALA A 195 -7.43 -16.20 1.03
CA ALA A 195 -7.38 -16.92 -0.24
C ALA A 195 -5.92 -17.25 -0.64
N GLY A 196 -5.63 -17.36 -1.94
CA GLY A 196 -4.32 -17.78 -2.43
C GLY A 196 -3.22 -16.76 -2.16
N VAL A 197 -1.99 -17.25 -2.00
CA VAL A 197 -0.79 -16.44 -1.74
C VAL A 197 0.30 -16.78 -2.75
N ASP A 198 0.84 -15.78 -3.42
CA ASP A 198 2.01 -15.84 -4.31
C ASP A 198 3.03 -14.80 -3.84
N ALA A 199 3.92 -15.20 -2.91
CA ALA A 199 4.91 -14.31 -2.32
C ALA A 199 6.32 -14.73 -2.72
N LYS A 200 7.08 -13.81 -3.30
CA LYS A 200 8.45 -14.05 -3.75
C LYS A 200 9.39 -12.94 -3.29
N THR A 201 10.54 -13.30 -2.75
CA THR A 201 11.62 -12.36 -2.46
C THR A 201 12.96 -12.91 -2.96
N SER A 202 13.92 -12.06 -3.33
CA SER A 202 15.27 -12.56 -3.64
C SER A 202 16.09 -12.65 -2.35
N ASN A 203 16.03 -11.63 -1.51
CA ASN A 203 16.76 -11.58 -0.24
C ASN A 203 15.80 -11.13 0.87
N GLY A 204 15.48 -12.05 1.78
CA GLY A 204 14.55 -11.81 2.89
C GLY A 204 13.79 -13.07 3.25
N GLY A 205 13.34 -13.14 4.50
CA GLY A 205 12.42 -14.19 4.93
C GLY A 205 10.99 -13.90 4.47
N ILE A 206 10.19 -14.95 4.37
CA ILE A 206 8.74 -14.82 4.14
C ILE A 206 8.04 -15.47 5.33
N ARG A 207 7.21 -14.68 6.01
CA ARG A 207 6.33 -15.13 7.08
C ARG A 207 4.89 -15.03 6.62
N LEU A 208 4.18 -16.13 6.70
CA LEU A 208 2.74 -16.22 6.49
C LEU A 208 2.13 -16.71 7.81
N GLY A 209 1.49 -15.82 8.57
CA GLY A 209 1.01 -16.10 9.92
C GLY A 209 -0.13 -17.12 9.95
N GLU A 210 -1.15 -16.95 9.12
CA GLU A 210 -2.26 -17.88 8.97
C GLU A 210 -2.76 -17.90 7.51
N VAL A 211 -2.90 -19.10 6.96
CA VAL A 211 -3.65 -19.32 5.71
C VAL A 211 -4.72 -20.40 5.91
N ARG A 212 -5.91 -20.14 5.36
CA ARG A 212 -7.08 -21.01 5.51
C ARG A 212 -7.38 -21.88 4.30
N ARG A 213 -7.16 -21.34 3.09
CA ARG A 213 -7.52 -22.04 1.86
C ARG A 213 -6.73 -21.54 0.66
N GLY A 214 -6.70 -22.36 -0.37
CA GLY A 214 -6.17 -21.98 -1.68
C GLY A 214 -4.69 -22.32 -1.87
N PRO A 215 -4.14 -21.98 -3.04
CA PRO A 215 -2.75 -22.25 -3.35
C PRO A 215 -1.83 -21.24 -2.66
N VAL A 216 -0.75 -21.74 -2.06
CA VAL A 216 0.28 -20.94 -1.40
C VAL A 216 1.61 -21.24 -2.07
N VAL A 217 2.19 -20.24 -2.72
CA VAL A 217 3.49 -20.30 -3.37
C VAL A 217 4.42 -19.30 -2.70
N LEU A 218 5.42 -19.80 -1.97
CA LEU A 218 6.42 -18.96 -1.31
C LEU A 218 7.80 -19.30 -1.86
N GLU A 219 8.51 -18.30 -2.38
CA GLU A 219 9.86 -18.49 -2.93
C GLU A 219 10.83 -17.42 -2.40
N THR A 220 11.96 -17.85 -1.86
CA THR A 220 13.08 -16.96 -1.53
C THR A 220 14.41 -17.52 -2.01
N ALA A 221 15.33 -16.67 -2.47
CA ALA A 221 16.69 -17.16 -2.78
C ALA A 221 17.52 -17.28 -1.50
N ALA A 222 17.42 -16.30 -0.60
CA ALA A 222 18.07 -16.31 0.70
C ALA A 222 17.15 -15.75 1.78
N GLY A 223 16.76 -16.61 2.73
CA GLY A 223 15.90 -16.29 3.85
C GLY A 223 15.10 -17.49 4.32
N ASP A 224 14.60 -17.39 5.56
CA ASP A 224 13.75 -18.41 6.16
C ASP A 224 12.31 -18.27 5.69
N LEU A 225 11.59 -19.39 5.64
CA LEU A 225 10.16 -19.43 5.37
C LEU A 225 9.43 -19.89 6.64
N ASP A 226 8.46 -19.12 7.08
CA ASP A 226 7.59 -19.46 8.22
C ASP A 226 6.14 -19.47 7.76
N ILE A 227 5.46 -20.61 7.93
CA ILE A 227 4.15 -20.90 7.33
C ILE A 227 3.21 -21.43 8.40
N GLY A 228 2.29 -20.58 8.83
CA GLY A 228 1.18 -20.95 9.70
C GLY A 228 -0.06 -21.35 8.90
N ILE A 229 -0.57 -22.54 9.19
CA ILE A 229 -1.76 -23.10 8.56
C ILE A 229 -2.87 -23.13 9.61
N ALA A 230 -4.06 -22.63 9.25
CA ALA A 230 -5.18 -22.57 10.18
C ALA A 230 -5.55 -23.96 10.73
N ASP A 231 -6.00 -24.01 11.98
CA ASP A 231 -6.51 -25.24 12.59
C ASP A 231 -7.70 -25.81 11.81
N GLY A 232 -7.78 -27.15 11.77
CA GLY A 232 -8.82 -27.88 11.01
C GLY A 232 -8.63 -27.86 9.49
N THR A 233 -7.62 -27.15 8.96
CA THR A 233 -7.34 -27.11 7.52
C THR A 233 -6.44 -28.27 7.12
N ALA A 234 -6.78 -28.97 6.03
CA ALA A 234 -5.92 -29.99 5.46
C ALA A 234 -4.88 -29.36 4.52
N ALA A 235 -3.62 -29.75 4.69
CA ALA A 235 -2.50 -29.17 3.95
C ALA A 235 -1.79 -30.22 3.11
N TRP A 236 -1.62 -29.92 1.82
CA TRP A 236 -0.68 -30.63 0.96
C TRP A 236 0.61 -29.82 0.86
N LEU A 237 1.75 -30.45 1.12
CA LEU A 237 3.03 -29.76 1.30
C LEU A 237 4.07 -30.24 0.28
N GLU A 238 4.54 -29.33 -0.57
CA GLU A 238 5.74 -29.48 -1.38
C GLU A 238 6.76 -28.43 -0.93
N VAL A 239 7.67 -28.84 -0.05
CA VAL A 239 8.68 -27.95 0.55
C VAL A 239 10.09 -28.41 0.25
N ASN A 240 10.92 -27.47 -0.19
CA ASN A 240 12.31 -27.73 -0.55
C ASN A 240 13.23 -26.59 -0.10
N THR A 241 14.31 -26.95 0.59
CA THR A 241 15.43 -26.04 0.86
C THR A 241 16.70 -26.59 0.20
N GLY A 242 17.47 -25.72 -0.46
CA GLY A 242 18.79 -26.09 -0.99
C GLY A 242 19.82 -26.29 0.12
N PHE A 243 19.89 -25.32 1.03
CA PHE A 243 20.77 -25.32 2.21
C PHE A 243 20.00 -24.82 3.43
N GLY A 244 19.61 -25.76 4.29
CA GLY A 244 18.85 -25.50 5.52
C GLY A 244 18.10 -26.74 5.98
N HIS A 245 17.17 -26.56 6.91
CA HIS A 245 16.33 -27.62 7.46
C HIS A 245 14.86 -27.33 7.24
N VAL A 246 14.09 -28.39 7.01
CA VAL A 246 12.63 -28.31 7.01
C VAL A 246 12.13 -28.85 8.35
N ARG A 247 11.40 -28.02 9.10
CA ARG A 247 10.71 -28.39 10.33
C ARG A 247 9.21 -28.36 10.10
N ASN A 248 8.59 -29.52 10.10
CA ASN A 248 7.14 -29.63 10.12
C ASN A 248 6.70 -29.90 11.56
N LEU A 249 6.00 -28.94 12.17
CA LEU A 249 5.46 -29.01 13.53
C LEU A 249 3.96 -29.36 13.52
N MET A 250 3.40 -29.68 12.35
CA MET A 250 2.01 -30.10 12.20
C MET A 250 1.86 -31.54 12.69
N GLU A 251 0.85 -31.79 13.53
CA GLU A 251 0.42 -33.16 13.80
C GLU A 251 -0.19 -33.78 12.53
N ASN A 252 0.14 -35.05 12.27
CA ASN A 252 -0.43 -35.78 11.14
C ASN A 252 -1.94 -35.95 11.35
N ALA A 253 -2.75 -35.12 10.70
CA ALA A 253 -4.19 -35.32 10.65
C ALA A 253 -4.51 -36.51 9.72
N THR A 254 -5.38 -37.41 10.18
CA THR A 254 -5.92 -38.47 9.33
C THR A 254 -6.83 -37.80 8.31
N ARG A 255 -6.63 -38.12 7.01
CA ARG A 255 -7.39 -37.72 5.81
C ARG A 255 -8.58 -36.75 6.06
N PRO A 256 -8.59 -35.55 5.46
CA PRO A 256 -9.68 -34.57 5.65
C PRO A 256 -11.06 -35.18 5.44
N GLU A 257 -12.01 -34.83 6.30
CA GLU A 257 -13.43 -35.05 6.02
C GLU A 257 -13.86 -34.12 4.86
N GLU A 258 -14.87 -34.49 4.08
CA GLU A 258 -15.25 -33.84 2.79
C GLU A 258 -15.60 -32.33 2.88
N THR A 259 -15.59 -31.76 4.09
CA THR A 259 -15.95 -30.37 4.40
C THR A 259 -14.78 -29.47 4.82
N ASP A 260 -13.55 -29.98 4.91
CA ASP A 260 -12.42 -29.19 5.38
C ASP A 260 -11.87 -28.26 4.28
N GLU A 261 -11.63 -26.99 4.62
CA GLU A 261 -10.87 -26.10 3.74
C GLU A 261 -9.47 -26.72 3.49
N THR A 262 -9.02 -26.66 2.24
CA THR A 262 -7.74 -27.25 1.82
C THR A 262 -6.74 -26.18 1.39
N VAL A 263 -5.48 -26.35 1.80
CA VAL A 263 -4.36 -25.50 1.39
C VAL A 263 -3.31 -26.34 0.66
N GLU A 264 -2.87 -25.86 -0.50
CA GLU A 264 -1.74 -26.44 -1.24
C GLU A 264 -0.52 -25.54 -1.07
N VAL A 265 0.45 -25.96 -0.27
CA VAL A 265 1.67 -25.19 0.01
C VAL A 265 2.81 -25.69 -0.87
N ARG A 266 3.36 -24.79 -1.68
CA ARG A 266 4.62 -24.95 -2.41
C ARG A 266 5.60 -23.90 -1.91
N ALA A 267 6.58 -24.31 -1.12
CA ALA A 267 7.53 -23.40 -0.53
C ALA A 267 8.97 -23.79 -0.86
N ARG A 268 9.76 -22.85 -1.37
CA ARG A 268 11.14 -23.07 -1.80
C ARG A 268 12.08 -21.99 -1.30
N THR A 269 13.18 -22.39 -0.69
CA THR A 269 14.31 -21.51 -0.37
C THR A 269 15.62 -22.10 -0.87
N SER A 270 16.57 -21.28 -1.35
CA SER A 270 17.90 -21.82 -1.68
C SER A 270 18.81 -21.84 -0.47
N TYR A 271 18.69 -20.84 0.42
CA TYR A 271 19.43 -20.73 1.67
C TYR A 271 18.50 -20.26 2.78
N GLY A 272 18.22 -21.14 3.74
CA GLY A 272 17.33 -20.84 4.86
C GLY A 272 16.56 -22.07 5.34
N ASP A 273 16.02 -21.96 6.54
CA ASP A 273 15.15 -22.96 7.13
C ASP A 273 13.69 -22.74 6.68
N ILE A 274 12.92 -23.82 6.64
CA ILE A 274 11.47 -23.77 6.41
C ILE A 274 10.79 -24.32 7.66
N THR A 275 9.92 -23.54 8.29
CA THR A 275 9.08 -23.97 9.40
C THR A 275 7.62 -23.94 8.99
N ILE A 276 6.90 -25.01 9.33
CA ILE A 276 5.46 -25.13 9.10
C ILE A 276 4.82 -25.48 10.43
N HIS A 277 3.79 -24.73 10.82
CA HIS A 277 3.10 -24.90 12.10
C HIS A 277 1.60 -24.60 11.99
N ARG A 278 0.85 -24.96 13.03
CA ARG A 278 -0.54 -24.52 13.21
C ARG A 278 -0.58 -23.11 13.76
N SER A 279 -1.55 -22.30 13.32
CA SER A 279 -1.80 -20.94 13.84
C SER A 279 -3.08 -20.88 14.66
#